data_AF-A0A952D7S2-F1
#
_entry.id   AF-A0A952D7S2-F1
#
_cell.length_a   1.000
_cell.length_b   1.000
_cell.length_c   1.000
_cell.angle_alpha   90.00
_cell.angle_beta   90.00
_cell.angle_gamma   90.00
#
_symmetry.space_group_name_H-M   'P 1'
#
loop_
_entity.id
_entity.type
_entity.pdbx_description
1 polymer ?
#
loop_
_entity_poly.entity_id
_entity_poly.type
_entity_poly.pdbx_seq_one_letter_code
_entity_poly.pdbx_strand_id
1 'polypeptide(L)'
;MKRAGLYIDGFNMYGAICSSGQNHLKWLSYKAVAERIVRREQPVLTKFFTALRGADPDQDSRHMAYVSALELEGVRVVMGRFKSTQRKCKLCRGVYLAKEEKETDVNFGGPPGARCSHGAD
;
A
#
# COMPACT_ATOMS: atom_id res chain seq x y z
N MET A 1 7.89 30.61 -3.21
CA MET A 1 7.09 29.58 -3.93
C MET A 1 6.84 28.41 -2.99
N LYS A 2 5.61 27.88 -2.93
CA LYS A 2 5.24 26.77 -2.03
C LYS A 2 5.24 25.46 -2.79
N ARG A 3 6.10 24.51 -2.41
CA ARG A 3 6.15 23.17 -3.02
C ARG A 3 5.30 22.21 -2.19
N ALA A 4 4.52 21.37 -2.84
CA ALA A 4 3.74 20.33 -2.19
C ALA A 4 4.06 18.96 -2.81
N GLY A 5 3.98 17.93 -1.97
CA GLY A 5 4.07 16.54 -2.40
C GLY A 5 3.00 15.71 -1.71
N LEU A 6 2.41 14.78 -2.46
CA LEU A 6 1.49 13.77 -1.96
C LEU A 6 2.19 12.41 -2.04
N TYR A 7 2.28 11.73 -0.89
CA TYR A 7 2.91 10.43 -0.74
C TYR A 7 1.84 9.47 -0.23
N ILE A 8 1.59 8.40 -0.99
CA ILE A 8 0.50 7.47 -0.73
C ILE A 8 1.06 6.08 -0.47
N ASP A 9 0.70 5.50 0.66
CA ASP A 9 0.90 4.08 0.98
C ASP A 9 -0.29 3.27 0.44
N GLY A 10 -0.02 2.41 -0.55
CA GLY A 10 -1.02 1.60 -1.21
C GLY A 10 -1.64 0.52 -0.34
N PHE A 11 -0.93 -0.02 0.66
CA PHE A 11 -1.49 -1.05 1.53
C PHE A 11 -2.47 -0.47 2.53
N ASN A 12 -2.07 0.62 3.20
CA ASN A 12 -2.96 1.32 4.12
C ASN A 12 -4.18 1.88 3.40
N MET A 13 -3.98 2.48 2.21
CA MET A 13 -5.10 3.01 1.42
C MET A 13 -6.04 1.91 0.93
N TYR A 14 -5.52 0.83 0.37
CA TYR A 14 -6.35 -0.29 -0.10
C TYR A 14 -7.12 -0.94 1.04
N GLY A 15 -6.49 -1.14 2.20
CA GLY A 15 -7.14 -1.66 3.41
C GLY A 15 -8.31 -0.79 3.86
N ALA A 16 -8.12 0.54 3.91
CA ALA A 16 -9.17 1.49 4.25
C ALA A 16 -10.32 1.51 3.23
N ILE A 17 -10.01 1.42 1.93
CA ILE A 17 -11.03 1.33 0.88
C ILE A 17 -11.86 0.05 1.06
N CYS A 18 -11.20 -1.10 1.27
CA CYS A 18 -11.86 -2.37 1.50
C CYS A 18 -12.78 -2.33 2.74
N SER A 19 -12.31 -1.79 3.86
CA SER A 19 -13.13 -1.70 5.08
C SER A 19 -14.29 -0.72 4.95
N SER A 20 -14.16 0.32 4.13
CA SER A 20 -15.24 1.28 3.87
C SER A 20 -16.37 0.73 3.00
N GLY A 21 -16.15 -0.37 2.28
CA GLY A 21 -17.11 -0.93 1.31
C GLY A 21 -17.26 -0.10 0.01
N GLN A 22 -16.56 1.03 -0.13
CA GLN A 22 -16.66 1.93 -1.27
C GLN A 22 -15.82 1.45 -2.46
N ASN A 23 -16.31 0.43 -3.17
CA ASN A 23 -15.58 -0.22 -4.25
C ASN A 23 -15.13 0.72 -5.38
N HIS A 24 -15.84 1.82 -5.63
CA HIS A 24 -15.47 2.79 -6.65
C HIS A 24 -14.12 3.49 -6.36
N LEU A 25 -13.70 3.56 -5.09
CA LEU A 25 -12.42 4.14 -4.69
C LEU A 25 -11.20 3.28 -5.06
N LYS A 26 -11.41 2.02 -5.48
CA LYS A 26 -10.31 1.15 -5.95
C LYS A 26 -9.61 1.70 -7.21
N TRP A 27 -10.26 2.61 -7.94
CA TRP A 27 -9.73 3.30 -9.12
C TRP A 27 -9.47 4.78 -8.85
N LEU A 28 -9.24 5.18 -7.60
CA LEU A 28 -9.01 6.59 -7.23
C LEU A 28 -7.78 7.16 -7.96
N SER A 29 -7.96 8.28 -8.65
CA SER A 29 -6.85 9.04 -9.24
C SER A 29 -6.16 9.88 -8.16
N TYR A 30 -4.94 9.50 -7.77
CA TYR A 30 -4.15 10.29 -6.81
C TYR A 30 -3.71 11.64 -7.38
N LYS A 31 -3.59 11.74 -8.70
CA LYS A 31 -3.33 13.01 -9.39
C LYS A 31 -4.49 13.99 -9.17
N ALA A 32 -5.73 13.55 -9.41
CA ALA A 32 -6.91 14.38 -9.21
C ALA A 32 -7.13 14.77 -7.74
N VAL A 33 -6.75 13.88 -6.80
CA VAL A 33 -6.76 14.18 -5.35
C VAL A 33 -5.72 15.25 -5.03
N ALA A 34 -4.48 15.09 -5.49
CA ALA A 34 -3.40 16.04 -5.25
C ALA A 34 -3.74 17.45 -5.74
N GLU A 35 -4.32 17.56 -6.94
CA GLU A 35 -4.73 18.83 -7.54
C GLU A 35 -5.87 19.52 -6.79
N ARG A 36 -6.80 18.74 -6.23
CA ARG A 36 -7.89 19.28 -5.40
C ARG A 36 -7.39 19.78 -4.05
N ILE A 37 -6.45 19.08 -3.42
CA ILE A 37 -5.92 19.44 -2.10
C ILE A 37 -5.03 20.68 -2.17
N VAL A 38 -4.10 20.74 -3.12
CA VAL A 38 -3.03 21.76 -3.13
C VAL A 38 -3.47 23.10 -3.74
N ARG A 39 -4.66 23.18 -4.34
CA ARG A 39 -5.13 24.27 -5.23
C ARG A 39 -4.26 24.37 -6.49
N ARG A 40 -4.92 24.64 -7.63
CA ARG A 40 -4.42 24.43 -9.01
C ARG A 40 -3.16 25.20 -9.42
N GLU A 41 -2.58 26.03 -8.56
CA GLU A 41 -1.54 26.97 -8.97
C GLU A 41 -0.16 26.33 -9.13
N GLN A 42 0.10 25.11 -8.61
CA GLN A 42 1.42 24.47 -8.71
C GLN A 42 1.39 22.95 -8.98
N PRO A 43 2.35 22.41 -9.76
CA PRO A 43 2.53 20.97 -9.91
C PRO A 43 2.79 20.29 -8.56
N VAL A 44 2.03 19.24 -8.25
CA VAL A 44 2.21 18.44 -7.02
C VAL A 44 2.98 17.18 -7.36
N LEU A 45 4.11 16.98 -6.70
CA LEU A 45 4.82 15.70 -6.75
C LEU A 45 3.91 14.63 -6.14
N THR A 46 3.48 13.65 -6.93
CA THR A 46 2.64 12.56 -6.42
C THR A 46 3.41 11.25 -6.50
N LYS A 47 3.58 10.57 -5.37
CA LYS A 47 4.28 9.29 -5.25
C LYS A 47 3.37 8.23 -4.64
N PHE A 48 3.25 7.09 -5.30
CA PHE A 48 2.45 5.95 -4.84
C PHE A 48 3.39 4.78 -4.53
N PHE A 49 3.39 4.30 -3.30
CA PHE A 49 4.21 3.19 -2.83
C PHE A 49 3.35 1.95 -2.72
N THR A 50 3.75 0.87 -3.37
CA THR A 50 2.94 -0.36 -3.40
C THR A 50 3.81 -1.58 -3.68
N ALA A 51 3.28 -2.80 -3.52
CA ALA A 51 3.95 -4.03 -3.90
C ALA A 51 2.95 -5.10 -4.38
N LEU A 52 3.38 -5.98 -5.28
CA LEU A 52 2.60 -7.15 -5.69
C LEU A 52 2.64 -8.23 -4.62
N ARG A 53 1.49 -8.84 -4.30
CA ARG A 53 1.43 -9.88 -3.26
C ARG A 53 1.92 -11.23 -3.78
N GLY A 54 1.85 -11.47 -5.09
CA GLY A 54 2.37 -12.68 -5.74
C GLY A 54 1.59 -13.95 -5.39
N ALA A 55 0.37 -13.81 -4.85
CA ALA A 55 -0.43 -14.92 -4.34
C ALA A 55 -1.61 -15.29 -5.25
N ASP A 56 -2.10 -14.33 -6.03
CA ASP A 56 -3.27 -14.48 -6.89
C ASP A 56 -3.01 -13.71 -8.21
N PRO A 57 -2.86 -14.41 -9.34
CA PRO A 57 -2.58 -13.78 -10.63
C PRO A 57 -3.63 -12.75 -11.07
N ASP A 58 -4.91 -12.96 -10.74
CA ASP A 58 -5.99 -12.05 -11.13
C ASP A 58 -5.98 -10.78 -10.28
N GLN A 59 -5.64 -10.89 -8.99
CA GLN A 59 -5.40 -9.72 -8.14
C GLN A 59 -4.19 -8.92 -8.60
N ASP A 60 -3.09 -9.60 -8.91
CA ASP A 60 -1.87 -8.95 -9.37
C ASP A 60 -2.08 -8.27 -10.74
N SER A 61 -2.82 -8.90 -11.67
CA SER A 61 -3.18 -8.30 -12.96
C SER A 61 -4.01 -7.02 -12.81
N ARG A 62 -5.04 -7.04 -11.95
CA ARG A 62 -5.84 -5.83 -11.65
C ARG A 62 -5.02 -4.73 -10.99
N HIS A 63 -4.11 -5.10 -10.09
CA HIS A 63 -3.22 -4.14 -9.44
C HIS A 63 -2.26 -3.50 -10.46
N MET A 64 -1.67 -4.29 -11.35
CA MET A 64 -0.81 -3.78 -12.42
C MET A 64 -1.56 -2.85 -13.37
N ALA A 65 -2.80 -3.19 -13.74
CA ALA A 65 -3.64 -2.31 -14.56
C ALA A 65 -3.88 -0.94 -13.89
N TYR A 66 -4.14 -0.93 -12.58
CA TYR A 66 -4.30 0.31 -11.82
C TYR A 66 -2.99 1.10 -11.70
N VAL A 67 -1.86 0.42 -11.46
CA VAL A 67 -0.52 1.04 -11.43
C VAL A 67 -0.21 1.71 -12.76
N SER A 68 -0.41 1.02 -13.88
CA SER A 68 -0.17 1.59 -15.21
C SER A 68 -1.06 2.81 -15.47
N ALA A 69 -2.32 2.79 -15.04
CA ALA A 69 -3.20 3.95 -15.16
C ALA A 69 -2.68 5.16 -14.36
N LEU A 70 -2.21 4.95 -13.12
CA LEU A 70 -1.62 6.01 -12.30
C LEU A 70 -0.34 6.59 -12.93
N GLU A 71 0.52 5.75 -13.49
CA GLU A 71 1.74 6.19 -14.16
C GLU A 71 1.44 7.06 -15.38
N LEU A 72 0.40 6.70 -16.16
CA LEU A 72 -0.08 7.51 -17.29
C LEU A 72 -0.61 8.89 -16.85
N GLU A 73 -1.15 9.01 -15.64
CA GLU A 73 -1.55 10.29 -15.04
C GLU A 73 -0.36 11.11 -14.48
N GLY A 74 0.87 10.58 -14.56
CA GLY A 74 2.08 11.23 -14.06
C GLY A 74 2.34 11.00 -12.57
N VAL A 75 1.68 10.03 -11.94
CA VAL A 75 2.01 9.57 -10.59
C VAL A 75 3.29 8.74 -10.65
N ARG A 76 4.25 9.03 -9.78
CA ARG A 76 5.48 8.23 -9.67
C ARG A 76 5.20 7.02 -8.80
N VAL A 77 5.11 5.84 -9.41
CA VAL A 77 4.92 4.59 -8.65
C VAL A 77 6.28 4.05 -8.19
N VAL A 78 6.34 3.66 -6.92
CA VAL A 78 7.48 3.00 -6.31
C VAL A 78 7.03 1.59 -5.95
N MET A 79 7.50 0.62 -6.73
CA MET A 79 7.16 -0.79 -6.56
C MET A 79 8.16 -1.45 -5.60
N GLY A 80 7.72 -1.69 -4.37
CA GLY A 80 8.49 -2.41 -3.36
C GLY A 80 8.46 -3.93 -3.56
N ARG A 81 9.27 -4.63 -2.77
CA ARG A 81 9.29 -6.10 -2.73
C ARG A 81 8.98 -6.58 -1.32
N PHE A 82 8.06 -7.54 -1.19
CA PHE A 82 7.83 -8.22 0.08
C PHE A 82 9.05 -9.07 0.43
N LYS A 83 9.61 -8.85 1.63
CA LYS A 83 10.64 -9.73 2.17
C LYS A 83 10.01 -10.59 3.26
N SER A 84 10.01 -11.91 3.04
CA SER A 84 9.64 -12.86 4.07
C SER A 84 10.67 -12.78 5.19
N THR A 85 10.25 -12.31 6.36
CA THR A 85 11.10 -12.24 7.56
C THR A 85 10.58 -13.26 8.57
N GLN A 86 11.47 -14.13 9.03
CA GLN A 86 11.15 -15.01 10.16
C GLN A 86 11.04 -14.15 11.43
N ARG A 87 9.85 -14.14 12.05
CA ARG A 87 9.59 -13.46 13.31
C ARG A 87 9.40 -14.52 14.40
N LYS A 88 9.97 -14.25 15.58
CA LYS A 88 9.81 -15.09 16.76
C LYS A 88 8.64 -14.56 17.58
N CYS A 89 7.67 -15.42 17.87
CA CYS A 89 6.58 -15.05 18.76
C CYS A 89 7.10 -14.77 20.16
N LYS A 90 6.65 -13.66 20.75
CA LYS A 90 7.03 -13.26 22.11
C LYS A 90 6.41 -14.14 23.20
N LEU A 91 5.29 -14.81 22.89
CA LEU A 91 4.55 -15.68 23.82
C LEU A 91 4.98 -17.15 23.68
N CYS A 92 4.83 -17.68 22.46
CA CYS A 92 5.03 -19.11 22.17
C CYS A 92 6.50 -19.47 21.88
N ARG A 93 7.39 -18.47 21.70
CA ARG A 93 8.77 -18.62 21.18
C ARG A 93 8.90 -19.33 19.82
N GLY A 94 7.80 -19.76 19.22
CA GLY A 94 7.74 -20.31 17.86
C GLY A 94 8.17 -19.29 16.81
N VAL A 95 8.77 -19.79 15.74
CA VAL A 95 9.16 -18.98 14.57
C VAL A 95 8.04 -19.06 13.54
N TYR A 96 7.56 -17.91 13.09
CA TYR A 96 6.60 -17.81 12.00
C TYR A 96 7.15 -16.90 10.89
N LEU A 97 6.74 -17.19 9.66
CA LEU A 97 7.06 -16.35 8.51
C LEU A 97 6.10 -15.16 8.50
N ALA A 98 6.62 -13.97 8.75
CA ALA A 98 5.90 -12.73 8.51
C ALA A 98 6.28 -12.19 7.12
N LYS A 99 5.28 -11.86 6.30
CA LYS A 99 5.52 -11.04 5.11
C LYS A 99 5.58 -9.59 5.57
N GLU A 100 6.78 -9.01 5.55
CA GLU A 100 7.00 -7.62 5.91
C GLU A 100 7.33 -6.86 4.62
N GLU A 101 6.49 -5.89 4.29
CA GLU A 101 6.81 -4.86 3.30
C GLU A 101 7.81 -3.91 3.96
N LYS A 102 8.93 -3.62 3.29
CA LYS A 102 10.08 -2.96 3.92
C LYS A 102 10.56 -1.72 3.19
N GLU A 103 9.67 -1.04 2.46
CA GLU A 103 10.05 0.16 1.72
C GLU A 103 9.19 1.40 2.06
N THR A 104 8.16 1.25 2.89
CA THR A 104 7.48 2.39 3.54
C THR A 104 7.75 2.42 5.04
N ASP A 105 8.94 2.87 5.46
CA ASP A 105 9.25 3.15 6.88
C ASP A 105 8.55 4.46 7.36
N VAL A 106 7.22 4.50 7.26
CA VAL A 106 6.35 5.38 8.06
C VAL A 106 5.43 4.48 8.87
N ASN A 107 6.04 3.85 9.88
CA ASN A 107 5.45 2.87 10.77
C ASN A 107 4.36 3.49 11.67
N PHE A 108 3.09 3.32 11.31
CA PHE A 108 1.98 3.30 12.27
C PHE A 108 1.01 2.17 11.93
N GLY A 109 1.33 0.96 12.41
CA GLY A 109 0.42 -0.18 12.42
C GLY A 109 0.90 -1.36 11.55
N GLY A 110 1.34 -2.44 12.20
CA GLY A 110 1.85 -3.62 11.52
C GLY A 110 0.80 -4.38 10.70
N PRO A 111 1.23 -5.16 9.68
CA PRO A 111 0.31 -5.87 8.79
C PRO A 111 -0.42 -7.00 9.54
N PRO A 112 -1.74 -7.19 9.33
CA PRO A 112 -2.46 -8.35 9.82
C PRO A 112 -2.16 -9.53 8.90
N GLY A 113 -1.36 -10.50 9.33
CA GLY A 113 -1.07 -11.63 8.43
C GLY A 113 -0.24 -12.81 8.92
N ALA A 114 0.19 -12.87 10.18
CA ALA A 114 0.83 -14.08 10.69
C ALA A 114 0.30 -14.43 12.08
N ARG A 115 -0.56 -15.45 12.14
CA ARG A 115 -1.07 -16.00 13.40
C ARG A 115 -0.07 -17.05 13.93
N CYS A 116 0.51 -16.85 15.12
CA CYS A 116 1.02 -17.98 15.91
C CYS A 116 -0.21 -18.82 16.30
N SER A 117 -0.14 -20.13 16.12
CA SER A 117 -1.20 -21.13 16.36
C SER A 117 -1.58 -21.32 17.84
N HIS A 118 -1.25 -20.37 18.73
CA HIS A 118 -1.52 -20.46 20.17
C HIS A 118 -2.75 -19.61 20.54
N GLY A 119 -3.93 -20.02 20.07
CA GLY A 119 -5.19 -19.34 20.37
C GLY A 119 -6.43 -19.98 19.76
N ALA A 120 -6.46 -21.31 19.68
CA ALA A 120 -7.68 -22.09 19.52
C ALA A 120 -7.57 -23.23 20.53
N ASP A 121 -7.88 -22.90 21.78
CA ASP A 121 -8.49 -23.71 22.85
C ASP A 121 -8.52 -22.88 24.14
#